data_AF-A0A1Q7ZM37-F1
#
_entry.id   AF-A0A1Q7ZM37-F1
#
_cell.length_a   1.000
_cell.length_b   1.000
_cell.length_c   1.000
_cell.angle_alpha   90.00
_cell.angle_beta   90.00
_cell.angle_gamma   90.00
#
_symmetry.space_group_name_H-M   'P 1'
#
loop_
_entity.id
_entity.type
_entity.pdbx_description
1 polymer ?
#
loop_
_entity_poly.entity_id
_entity_poly.type
_entity_poly.pdbx_seq_one_letter_code
_entity_poly.pdbx_strand_id
1 'polypeptide(L)'
;MDAAEEQRMLEEKVGKALEEARTKLDAALDILSNAGAEPVKKVWSAEEAAEYSSLLYSLTYGLEDEDPRVPVRKRNAEPLPLVKESSESLRYATELRGKSSLEGYRNLRTAVYKLRQAHYILEKAGAKKR
;
A
#
# COMPACT_ATOMS: atom_id res chain seq x y z
N MET A 1 -25.42 -5.05 18.52
CA MET A 1 -24.88 -5.24 17.17
C MET A 1 -24.78 -6.72 16.95
N ASP A 2 -25.48 -7.25 15.94
CA ASP A 2 -25.28 -8.64 15.56
C ASP A 2 -24.00 -8.78 14.72
N ALA A 3 -23.50 -10.01 14.58
CA ALA A 3 -22.25 -10.26 13.86
C ALA A 3 -22.30 -9.83 12.38
N ALA A 4 -23.48 -9.78 11.77
CA ALA A 4 -23.63 -9.39 10.38
C ALA A 4 -23.55 -7.86 10.22
N GLU A 5 -24.10 -7.11 11.15
CA GLU A 5 -23.98 -5.65 11.23
C GLU A 5 -22.53 -5.22 11.47
N GLU A 6 -21.84 -5.90 12.39
CA GLU A 6 -20.41 -5.67 12.66
C GLU A 6 -19.55 -5.92 11.40
N GLN A 7 -19.78 -7.05 10.73
CA GLN A 7 -19.05 -7.38 9.50
C GLN A 7 -19.26 -6.33 8.40
N ARG A 8 -20.50 -5.87 8.19
CA ARG A 8 -20.79 -4.82 7.20
C ARG A 8 -20.06 -3.52 7.50
N MET A 9 -20.03 -3.11 8.77
CA MET A 9 -19.30 -1.92 9.18
C MET A 9 -17.79 -2.05 8.95
N LEU A 10 -17.22 -3.22 9.23
CA LEU A 10 -15.81 -3.50 8.97
C LEU A 10 -15.49 -3.45 7.47
N GLU A 11 -16.32 -4.07 6.63
CA GLU A 11 -16.16 -4.01 5.17
C GLU A 11 -16.26 -2.58 4.60
N GLU A 12 -17.15 -1.75 5.14
CA GLU A 12 -17.25 -0.35 4.76
C GLU A 12 -15.97 0.42 5.12
N LYS A 13 -15.42 0.20 6.31
CA LYS A 13 -14.15 0.82 6.74
C LYS A 13 -12.98 0.34 5.86
N VAL A 14 -12.92 -0.95 5.52
CA VAL A 14 -11.93 -1.48 4.56
C VAL A 14 -12.05 -0.76 3.22
N GLY A 15 -13.27 -0.55 2.73
CA GLY A 15 -13.50 0.18 1.48
C GLY A 15 -12.97 1.60 1.51
N LYS A 16 -13.24 2.35 2.58
CA LYS A 16 -12.73 3.72 2.76
C LYS A 16 -11.20 3.76 2.87
N ALA A 17 -10.60 2.82 3.60
CA ALA A 17 -9.15 2.74 3.75
C ALA A 17 -8.46 2.46 2.39
N LEU A 18 -8.98 1.52 1.61
CA LEU A 18 -8.52 1.21 0.25
C LEU A 18 -8.59 2.43 -0.68
N GLU A 19 -9.69 3.18 -0.62
CA GLU A 19 -9.87 4.38 -1.42
C GLU A 19 -8.88 5.49 -1.02
N GLU A 20 -8.69 5.69 0.28
CA GLU A 20 -7.71 6.64 0.81
C GLU A 20 -6.27 6.26 0.43
N ALA A 21 -5.92 4.97 0.52
CA ALA A 21 -4.62 4.46 0.08
C ALA A 21 -4.42 4.72 -1.41
N ARG A 22 -5.45 4.50 -2.24
CA ARG A 22 -5.39 4.77 -3.69
C ARG A 22 -5.17 6.25 -3.98
N THR A 23 -5.93 7.14 -3.34
CA THR A 23 -5.76 8.60 -3.53
C THR A 23 -4.34 9.06 -3.19
N LYS A 24 -3.77 8.57 -2.08
CA LYS A 24 -2.40 8.93 -1.71
C LYS A 24 -1.35 8.36 -2.64
N LEU A 25 -1.58 7.16 -3.15
CA LEU A 25 -0.69 6.49 -4.10
C LEU A 25 -0.72 7.19 -5.47
N ASP A 26 -1.89 7.62 -5.94
CA ASP A 26 -2.03 8.45 -7.14
C ASP A 26 -1.27 9.78 -6.99
N ALA A 27 -1.37 10.42 -5.82
CA ALA A 27 -0.59 11.65 -5.53
C ALA A 27 0.92 11.40 -5.49
N ALA A 28 1.37 10.24 -4.99
CA ALA A 28 2.78 9.86 -5.00
C ALA A 28 3.29 9.59 -6.43
N LEU A 29 2.48 8.94 -7.27
CA LEU A 29 2.79 8.71 -8.68
C LEU A 29 2.92 10.01 -9.47
N ASP A 30 1.99 10.94 -9.27
CA ASP A 30 2.01 12.25 -9.92
C ASP A 30 3.30 13.01 -9.59
N ILE A 31 3.65 13.07 -8.31
CA ILE A 31 4.85 13.78 -7.83
C ILE A 31 6.14 13.15 -8.32
N LEU A 32 6.23 11.81 -8.35
CA LEU A 32 7.41 11.12 -8.90
C LEU A 32 7.53 11.27 -10.42
N SER A 33 6.40 11.33 -11.14
CA SER A 33 6.40 11.47 -12.61
C SER A 33 6.74 12.89 -13.06
N ASN A 34 6.33 13.89 -12.29
CA ASN A 34 6.50 15.31 -12.63
C ASN A 34 7.69 15.96 -11.91
N ALA A 35 8.54 15.18 -11.22
CA ALA A 35 9.65 15.68 -10.39
C ALA A 35 9.21 16.76 -9.39
N GLY A 36 8.02 16.58 -8.78
CA GLY A 36 7.45 17.51 -7.82
C GLY A 36 8.26 17.61 -6.52
N ALA A 37 7.97 18.64 -5.73
CA ALA A 37 8.58 18.80 -4.41
C ALA A 37 8.08 17.71 -3.43
N GLU A 38 8.95 17.34 -2.47
CA GLU A 38 8.64 16.42 -1.37
C GLU A 38 8.22 14.97 -1.75
N PRO A 39 8.88 14.28 -2.70
CA PRO A 39 8.51 12.91 -3.07
C PRO A 39 8.58 11.92 -1.90
N VAL A 40 9.51 12.14 -0.96
CA VAL A 40 9.66 11.32 0.26
C VAL A 40 8.35 11.30 1.07
N LYS A 41 7.80 12.48 1.39
CA LYS A 41 6.61 12.62 2.23
C LYS A 41 5.37 11.99 1.60
N LYS A 42 5.26 12.07 0.29
CA LYS A 42 4.10 11.58 -0.46
C LYS A 42 4.12 10.07 -0.60
N VAL A 43 5.30 9.50 -0.87
CA VAL A 43 5.50 8.05 -0.87
C VAL A 43 5.31 7.47 0.54
N TRP A 44 5.83 8.14 1.59
CA TRP A 44 5.56 7.76 2.98
C TRP A 44 4.06 7.78 3.31
N SER A 45 3.34 8.83 2.92
CA SER A 45 1.90 8.91 3.19
C SER A 45 1.11 7.80 2.50
N ALA A 46 1.51 7.40 1.28
CA ALA A 46 0.94 6.26 0.58
C ALA A 46 1.28 4.92 1.27
N GLU A 47 2.52 4.77 1.76
CA GLU A 47 2.95 3.61 2.55
C GLU A 47 2.06 3.42 3.80
N GLU A 48 1.89 4.48 4.60
CA GLU A 48 1.10 4.44 5.83
C GLU A 48 -0.36 4.06 5.57
N ALA A 49 -0.97 4.63 4.52
CA ALA A 49 -2.34 4.32 4.18
C ALA A 49 -2.52 2.88 3.64
N ALA A 50 -1.54 2.38 2.88
CA ALA A 50 -1.54 0.99 2.45
C ALA A 50 -1.35 0.03 3.63
N GLU A 51 -0.48 0.36 4.60
CA GLU A 51 -0.26 -0.45 5.80
C GLU A 51 -1.51 -0.48 6.68
N TYR A 52 -2.11 0.69 6.93
CA TYR A 52 -3.38 0.78 7.64
C TYR A 52 -4.48 -0.05 6.97
N SER A 53 -4.59 0.06 5.63
CA SER A 53 -5.55 -0.73 4.86
C SER A 53 -5.31 -2.23 4.99
N SER A 54 -4.05 -2.66 4.95
CA SER A 54 -3.65 -4.05 5.13
C SER A 54 -4.07 -4.60 6.50
N LEU A 55 -3.80 -3.85 7.57
CA LEU A 55 -4.15 -4.23 8.94
C LEU A 55 -5.66 -4.32 9.16
N LEU A 56 -6.40 -3.35 8.62
CA LEU A 56 -7.86 -3.36 8.72
C LEU A 56 -8.47 -4.51 7.90
N TYR A 57 -7.87 -4.81 6.74
CA TYR A 57 -8.30 -5.92 5.90
C TYR A 57 -8.08 -7.28 6.57
N SER A 58 -6.90 -7.52 7.17
CA SER A 58 -6.65 -8.78 7.90
C SER A 58 -7.58 -8.94 9.10
N LEU A 59 -7.81 -7.87 9.86
CA LEU A 59 -8.77 -7.86 10.97
C LEU A 59 -10.19 -8.20 10.50
N THR A 60 -10.64 -7.59 9.39
CA THR A 60 -12.00 -7.73 8.86
C THR A 60 -12.30 -9.14 8.34
N TYR A 61 -11.27 -9.85 7.87
CA TYR A 61 -11.40 -11.19 7.29
C TYR A 61 -10.77 -12.29 8.15
N GLY A 62 -10.37 -11.99 9.38
CA GLY A 62 -9.77 -12.96 10.32
C GLY A 62 -8.51 -13.62 9.78
N LEU A 63 -7.68 -12.88 9.04
CA LEU A 63 -6.46 -13.40 8.42
C LEU A 63 -5.29 -13.29 9.38
N GLU A 64 -4.46 -14.34 9.43
CA GLU A 64 -3.17 -14.26 10.11
C GLU A 64 -2.26 -13.24 9.42
N ASP A 65 -1.48 -12.51 10.21
CA ASP A 65 -0.53 -11.55 9.68
C ASP A 65 0.62 -12.31 9.01
N GLU A 66 0.63 -12.30 7.67
CA GLU A 66 1.70 -12.88 6.87
C GLU A 66 2.58 -11.74 6.34
N ASP A 67 3.86 -11.77 6.71
CA ASP A 67 4.83 -10.91 6.04
C ASP A 67 5.00 -11.38 4.58
N PRO A 68 4.87 -10.47 3.60
CA PRO A 68 5.04 -10.83 2.21
C PRO A 68 6.47 -11.27 1.99
N ARG A 69 6.66 -12.30 1.16
CA ARG A 69 8.01 -12.73 0.76
C ARG A 69 8.76 -11.55 0.16
N VAL A 70 9.78 -11.08 0.87
CA VAL A 70 10.69 -9.99 0.49
C VAL A 70 11.48 -10.44 -0.75
N PRO A 71 11.23 -9.90 -1.96
CA PRO A 71 12.07 -10.16 -3.11
C PRO A 71 13.46 -9.54 -2.88
N VAL A 72 14.49 -10.15 -3.46
CA VAL A 72 15.87 -9.66 -3.36
C VAL A 72 15.97 -8.26 -3.98
N ARG A 73 16.47 -7.31 -3.18
CA ARG A 73 16.67 -5.92 -3.58
C ARG A 73 17.61 -5.82 -4.78
N LYS A 74 17.16 -5.22 -5.88
CA LYS A 74 18.09 -4.79 -6.95
C LYS A 74 18.88 -3.59 -6.46
N ARG A 75 20.21 -3.62 -6.65
CA ARG A 75 21.16 -2.60 -6.18
C ARG A 75 20.87 -1.18 -6.71
N ASN A 76 20.17 -1.09 -7.85
CA ASN A 76 19.77 0.15 -8.53
C ASN A 76 18.24 0.28 -8.66
N ALA A 77 17.48 -0.18 -7.66
CA ALA A 77 16.04 -0.01 -7.68
C ALA A 77 15.66 1.48 -7.69
N GLU A 78 14.78 1.86 -8.62
CA GLU A 78 14.20 3.20 -8.70
C GLU A 78 12.85 3.24 -7.98
N PRO A 79 12.48 4.38 -7.37
CA PRO A 79 11.23 4.49 -6.63
C PRO A 79 9.98 4.44 -7.53
N LEU A 80 10.02 5.02 -8.74
CA LEU A 80 8.84 5.14 -9.60
C LEU A 80 8.25 3.77 -10.04
N PRO A 81 9.04 2.80 -10.55
CA PRO A 81 8.51 1.47 -10.85
C PRO A 81 7.86 0.78 -9.65
N LEU A 82 8.46 0.89 -8.47
CA LEU A 82 7.91 0.31 -7.24
C LEU A 82 6.56 0.91 -6.87
N VAL A 83 6.41 2.24 -6.98
CA VAL A 83 5.12 2.90 -6.73
C VAL A 83 4.08 2.48 -7.78
N LYS A 84 4.44 2.34 -9.06
CA LYS A 84 3.51 1.85 -10.10
C LYS A 84 3.04 0.42 -9.81
N GLU A 85 3.96 -0.48 -9.52
CA GLU A 85 3.65 -1.87 -9.18
C GLU A 85 2.82 -1.98 -7.88
N SER A 86 3.00 -1.05 -6.94
CA SER A 86 2.16 -0.97 -5.73
C SER A 86 0.72 -0.52 -6.04
N SER A 87 0.54 0.37 -7.02
CA SER A 87 -0.78 0.78 -7.54
C SER A 87 -1.55 -0.41 -8.09
N GLU A 88 -0.89 -1.22 -8.93
CA GLU A 88 -1.48 -2.42 -9.52
C GLU A 88 -1.86 -3.43 -8.44
N SER A 89 -0.98 -3.64 -7.46
CA SER A 89 -1.25 -4.55 -6.34
C SER A 89 -2.46 -4.06 -5.51
N LEU A 90 -2.55 -2.76 -5.21
CA LEU A 90 -3.70 -2.18 -4.50
C LEU A 90 -5.01 -2.30 -5.31
N ARG A 91 -4.96 -2.12 -6.63
CA ARG A 91 -6.11 -2.34 -7.52
C ARG A 91 -6.60 -3.78 -7.42
N TYR A 92 -5.70 -4.76 -7.56
CA TYR A 92 -6.08 -6.17 -7.43
C TYR A 92 -6.64 -6.52 -6.06
N ALA A 93 -6.05 -5.99 -4.98
CA ALA A 93 -6.60 -6.16 -3.64
C ALA A 93 -8.05 -5.65 -3.52
N THR A 94 -8.34 -4.51 -4.16
CA THR A 94 -9.68 -3.91 -4.18
C THR A 94 -10.65 -4.77 -4.98
N GLU A 95 -10.24 -5.30 -6.13
CA GLU A 95 -11.07 -6.16 -7.00
C GLU A 95 -11.39 -7.51 -6.37
N LEU A 96 -10.48 -8.04 -5.54
CA LEU A 96 -10.59 -9.31 -4.84
C LEU A 96 -11.34 -9.21 -3.50
N ARG A 97 -11.67 -8.01 -3.03
CA ARG A 97 -12.45 -7.77 -1.81
C ARG A 97 -13.78 -8.54 -1.86
N GLY A 98 -14.05 -9.34 -0.82
CA GLY A 98 -15.24 -10.18 -0.72
C GLY A 98 -15.27 -11.38 -1.68
N LYS A 99 -14.22 -11.59 -2.49
CA LYS A 99 -14.10 -12.73 -3.42
C LYS A 99 -12.99 -13.70 -3.01
N SER A 100 -11.81 -13.16 -2.69
CA SER A 100 -10.62 -13.93 -2.31
C SER A 100 -9.83 -13.12 -1.28
N SER A 101 -10.27 -13.15 -0.02
CA SER A 101 -9.71 -12.28 1.04
C SER A 101 -8.21 -12.52 1.25
N LEU A 102 -7.76 -13.76 1.28
CA LEU A 102 -6.34 -14.07 1.45
C LEU A 102 -5.48 -13.51 0.30
N GLU A 103 -5.94 -13.64 -0.93
CA GLU A 103 -5.22 -13.14 -2.10
C GLU A 103 -5.25 -11.60 -2.16
N GLY A 104 -6.38 -10.99 -1.81
CA GLY A 104 -6.49 -9.54 -1.68
C GLY A 104 -5.53 -8.98 -0.63
N TYR A 105 -5.46 -9.62 0.53
CA TYR A 105 -4.51 -9.28 1.59
C TYR A 105 -3.05 -9.44 1.14
N ARG A 106 -2.68 -10.54 0.47
CA ARG A 106 -1.32 -10.72 -0.09
C ARG A 106 -0.93 -9.63 -1.08
N ASN A 107 -1.89 -9.16 -1.88
CA ASN A 107 -1.68 -8.03 -2.78
C ASN A 107 -1.48 -6.71 -2.00
N LEU A 108 -2.22 -6.46 -0.91
CA LEU A 108 -1.98 -5.31 -0.03
C LEU A 108 -0.59 -5.35 0.62
N ARG A 109 -0.19 -6.49 1.18
CA ARG A 109 1.16 -6.67 1.73
C ARG A 109 2.24 -6.40 0.68
N THR A 110 2.03 -6.86 -0.55
CA THR A 110 2.92 -6.57 -1.67
C THR A 110 2.99 -5.07 -2.00
N ALA A 111 1.85 -4.36 -1.97
CA ALA A 111 1.80 -2.92 -2.17
C ALA A 111 2.60 -2.17 -1.09
N VAL A 112 2.36 -2.48 0.19
CA VAL A 112 3.09 -1.91 1.35
C VAL A 112 4.59 -2.12 1.19
N TYR A 113 5.00 -3.35 0.90
CA TYR A 113 6.41 -3.69 0.76
C TYR A 113 7.11 -2.82 -0.30
N LYS A 114 6.49 -2.66 -1.47
CA LYS A 114 7.04 -1.85 -2.58
C LYS A 114 7.09 -0.37 -2.21
N LEU A 115 6.06 0.16 -1.56
CA LEU A 115 6.02 1.55 -1.07
C LEU A 115 7.13 1.80 -0.04
N ARG A 116 7.30 0.91 0.93
CA ARG A 116 8.39 0.96 1.92
C ARG A 116 9.76 0.94 1.28
N GLN A 117 9.94 0.14 0.23
CA GLN A 117 11.18 0.16 -0.55
C GLN A 117 11.41 1.49 -1.25
N ALA A 118 10.39 2.01 -1.93
CA ALA A 118 10.46 3.29 -2.64
C ALA A 118 10.76 4.45 -1.67
N HIS A 119 10.08 4.46 -0.52
CA HIS A 119 10.30 5.42 0.55
C HIS A 119 11.76 5.41 1.03
N TYR A 120 12.29 4.23 1.39
CA TYR A 120 13.69 4.09 1.81
C TYR A 120 14.69 4.59 0.75
N ILE A 121 14.44 4.31 -0.54
CA ILE A 121 15.31 4.77 -1.63
C ILE A 121 15.34 6.29 -1.68
N LEU A 122 14.18 6.93 -1.58
CA LEU A 122 14.04 8.39 -1.58
C LEU A 122 14.71 9.03 -0.36
N GLU A 123 14.53 8.45 0.84
CA GLU A 123 15.20 8.93 2.05
C GLU A 123 16.73 8.86 1.92
N LYS A 124 17.27 7.74 1.43
CA LYS A 124 18.72 7.60 1.21
C LYS A 124 19.26 8.56 0.16
N ALA A 125 18.49 8.83 -0.90
CA ALA A 125 18.87 9.82 -1.90
C ALA A 125 18.86 11.24 -1.33
N GLY A 126 17.91 11.58 -0.45
CA GLY A 126 17.86 12.85 0.26
C GLY A 126 18.99 13.03 1.27
N ALA A 127 19.33 11.97 2.01
CA ALA A 127 20.41 11.98 3.00
C ALA A 127 21.81 12.18 2.37
N LYS A 128 22.03 11.68 1.14
CA LYS A 128 23.29 11.90 0.41
C LYS A 128 23.46 13.32 -0.16
N LYS A 129 22.39 14.11 -0.23
CA LYS A 129 22.42 15.50 -0.71
C LYS A 129 22.67 16.52 0.42
N ARG A 130 22.78 16.07 1.67
CA ARG A 130 23.04 16.89 2.85
C ARG A 130 24.49 16.80 3.29
#